data_AF-A0A530A4H7-F1
#
_entry.id   AF-A0A530A4H7-F1
#
_cell.length_a   1.000
_cell.length_b   1.000
_cell.length_c   1.000
_cell.angle_alpha   90.00
_cell.angle_beta   90.00
_cell.angle_gamma   90.00
#
_symmetry.space_group_name_H-M   'P 1'
#
loop_
_entity.id
_entity.type
_entity.pdbx_description
1 polymer ?
#
loop_
_entity_poly.entity_id
_entity_poly.type
_entity_poly.pdbx_seq_one_letter_code
_entity_poly.pdbx_strand_id
1 'polypeptide(L)'
;MSVELSLSSQAGWLGDKALQQLLAALKQGGEEARVAGGAVRNALLGQPVADIDIAATTLPEETIRRAEAAGFKTAPTGIEHGTITVIAGGKPYEVTTLRADVETDGRRAKVTFGRDWKLDAERRDFTINALYA
;
A
#
# COMPACT_ATOMS: atom_id res chain seq x y z
N MET A 1 -22.01 1.57 -26.86
CA MET A 1 -20.80 2.25 -26.35
C MET A 1 -20.40 1.54 -25.08
N SER A 2 -19.33 0.73 -25.13
CA SER A 2 -18.81 0.04 -23.96
C SER A 2 -18.16 1.08 -23.07
N VAL A 3 -18.75 1.35 -21.91
CA VAL A 3 -18.09 2.21 -20.91
C VAL A 3 -16.86 1.44 -20.45
N GLU A 4 -15.68 2.05 -20.60
CA GLU A 4 -14.45 1.48 -20.08
C GLU A 4 -14.56 1.47 -18.54
N LEU A 5 -14.85 0.30 -17.99
CA LEU A 5 -14.99 0.08 -16.56
C LEU A 5 -13.59 0.09 -15.94
N SER A 6 -13.16 1.25 -15.45
CA SER A 6 -11.95 1.39 -14.65
C SER A 6 -12.31 1.43 -13.18
N LEU A 7 -11.48 0.82 -12.31
CA LEU A 7 -11.65 0.94 -10.87
C LEU A 7 -11.66 2.42 -10.44
N SER A 8 -10.86 3.26 -11.10
CA SER A 8 -10.78 4.69 -10.83
C SER A 8 -12.07 5.47 -11.12
N SER A 9 -12.94 4.98 -12.01
CA SER A 9 -14.22 5.62 -12.29
C SER A 9 -15.33 5.20 -11.32
N GLN A 10 -15.14 4.08 -10.61
CA GLN A 10 -16.10 3.53 -9.64
C GLN A 10 -15.72 3.80 -8.18
N ALA A 11 -14.42 3.91 -7.89
CA ALA A 11 -13.87 4.09 -6.56
C ALA A 11 -13.48 5.55 -6.33
N GLY A 12 -14.42 6.38 -5.86
CA GLY A 12 -14.16 7.80 -5.57
C GLY A 12 -13.03 8.03 -4.55
N TRP A 13 -12.82 7.09 -3.63
CA TRP A 13 -11.72 7.11 -2.66
C TRP A 13 -10.34 6.99 -3.32
N LEU A 14 -10.24 6.31 -4.48
CA LEU A 14 -8.97 6.17 -5.20
C LEU A 14 -8.56 7.53 -5.80
N GLY A 15 -9.52 8.38 -6.14
CA GLY A 15 -9.29 9.75 -6.60
C GLY A 15 -9.07 10.78 -5.48
N ASP A 16 -9.03 10.38 -4.20
CA ASP A 16 -8.78 11.30 -3.09
C ASP A 16 -7.44 12.02 -3.29
N LYS A 17 -7.47 13.36 -3.22
CA LYS A 17 -6.31 14.20 -3.52
C LYS A 17 -5.12 13.89 -2.61
N ALA A 18 -5.37 13.65 -1.32
CA ALA A 18 -4.30 13.38 -0.37
C ALA A 18 -3.66 12.00 -0.61
N LEU A 19 -4.48 10.99 -0.92
CA LEU A 19 -3.98 9.68 -1.34
C LEU A 19 -3.13 9.79 -2.62
N GLN A 20 -3.62 10.50 -3.64
CA GLN A 20 -2.88 10.67 -4.90
C GLN A 20 -1.55 11.42 -4.69
N GLN A 21 -1.52 12.44 -3.82
CA GLN A 21 -0.28 13.13 -3.45
C GLN A 21 0.70 12.21 -2.72
N LEU A 22 0.22 11.37 -1.80
CA LEU A 22 1.05 10.38 -1.11
C LEU A 22 1.64 9.37 -2.10
N LEU A 23 0.81 8.78 -2.97
CA LEU A 23 1.28 7.84 -4.00
C LEU A 23 2.31 8.49 -4.93
N ALA A 24 2.10 9.75 -5.33
CA ALA A 24 3.03 10.49 -6.18
C ALA A 24 4.37 10.77 -5.47
N ALA A 25 4.35 11.10 -4.18
CA ALA A 25 5.55 11.28 -3.38
C ALA A 25 6.37 9.99 -3.27
N LEU A 26 5.70 8.85 -3.08
CA LEU A 26 6.36 7.55 -2.96
C LEU A 26 6.92 7.04 -4.30
N LYS A 27 6.27 7.34 -5.44
CA LYS A 27 6.66 6.88 -6.79
C LYS A 27 7.88 7.59 -7.40
N GLN A 28 8.53 8.50 -6.68
CA GLN A 28 9.67 9.23 -7.23
C GLN A 28 10.89 8.32 -7.48
N GLY A 29 11.78 8.70 -8.40
CA GLY A 29 13.08 8.03 -8.58
C GLY A 29 13.01 6.56 -8.98
N GLY A 30 11.96 6.13 -9.70
CA GLY A 30 11.79 4.73 -10.14
C GLY A 30 11.24 3.79 -9.07
N GLU A 31 10.76 4.33 -7.96
CA GLU A 31 9.98 3.59 -6.97
C GLU A 31 8.52 3.45 -7.40
N GLU A 32 7.84 2.46 -6.84
CA GLU A 32 6.44 2.17 -7.08
C GLU A 32 5.66 2.16 -5.77
N ALA A 33 4.39 2.56 -5.83
CA ALA A 33 3.44 2.48 -4.73
C ALA A 33 2.05 2.20 -5.28
N ARG A 34 1.33 1.22 -4.73
CA ARG A 34 0.02 0.77 -5.21
C ARG A 34 -0.89 0.51 -4.02
N VAL A 35 -2.18 0.82 -4.16
CA VAL A 35 -3.17 0.41 -3.17
C VAL A 35 -3.31 -1.10 -3.25
N ALA A 36 -3.35 -1.79 -2.12
CA ALA A 36 -3.31 -3.25 -2.07
C ALA A 36 -4.50 -3.85 -1.31
N GLY A 37 -4.77 -5.13 -1.58
CA GLY A 37 -5.61 -5.99 -0.75
C GLY A 37 -7.07 -5.57 -0.62
N GLY A 38 -7.54 -5.46 0.61
CA GLY A 38 -8.97 -5.35 0.94
C GLY A 38 -9.67 -4.17 0.29
N ALA A 39 -8.99 -3.03 0.14
CA ALA A 39 -9.52 -1.85 -0.54
C ALA A 39 -9.83 -2.13 -2.02
N VAL A 40 -8.89 -2.77 -2.73
CA VAL A 40 -9.04 -3.14 -4.14
C VAL A 40 -10.14 -4.19 -4.30
N ARG A 41 -10.12 -5.22 -3.45
CA ARG A 41 -11.14 -6.27 -3.42
C ARG A 41 -12.54 -5.71 -3.21
N ASN A 42 -12.74 -4.86 -2.20
CA ASN A 42 -14.04 -4.31 -1.88
C ASN A 42 -14.54 -3.38 -3.00
N ALA A 43 -13.67 -2.58 -3.60
CA ALA A 43 -14.03 -1.76 -4.76
C ALA A 43 -14.52 -2.60 -5.94
N LEU A 44 -13.83 -3.71 -6.27
CA LEU A 44 -14.25 -4.64 -7.32
C LEU A 44 -15.60 -5.32 -7.02
N LEU A 45 -15.95 -5.49 -5.75
CA LEU A 45 -17.22 -6.07 -5.30
C LEU A 45 -18.33 -5.02 -5.10
N GLY A 46 -18.06 -3.74 -5.35
CA GLY A 46 -19.00 -2.65 -5.05
C GLY A 46 -19.33 -2.51 -3.56
N GLN A 47 -18.43 -2.95 -2.68
CA GLN A 47 -18.57 -2.88 -1.22
C GLN A 47 -17.88 -1.63 -0.66
N PRO A 48 -18.31 -1.15 0.53
CA PRO A 48 -17.63 -0.05 1.20
C PRO A 48 -16.14 -0.34 1.47
N VAL A 49 -15.30 0.69 1.31
CA VAL A 49 -13.88 0.67 1.65
C VAL A 49 -13.68 1.53 2.90
N ALA A 50 -13.14 0.93 3.96
CA ALA A 50 -12.85 1.62 5.22
C ALA A 50 -11.35 1.92 5.35
N ASP A 51 -10.51 0.91 5.14
CA ASP A 51 -9.07 0.99 5.30
C ASP A 51 -8.36 0.86 3.94
N ILE A 52 -7.31 1.66 3.74
CA ILE A 52 -6.52 1.69 2.50
C ILE A 52 -5.07 1.37 2.86
N ASP A 53 -4.64 0.20 2.41
CA ASP A 53 -3.24 -0.24 2.51
C ASP A 53 -2.51 0.10 1.22
N ILE A 54 -1.28 0.59 1.36
CA ILE A 54 -0.38 0.89 0.25
C ILE A 54 0.81 -0.06 0.33
N ALA A 55 1.04 -0.80 -0.74
CA ALA A 55 2.27 -1.55 -0.94
C ALA A 55 3.25 -0.68 -1.73
N ALA A 56 4.52 -0.61 -1.30
CA ALA A 56 5.53 0.23 -1.95
C ALA A 56 6.89 -0.47 -2.04
N THR A 57 7.69 -0.09 -3.03
CA THR A 57 9.08 -0.59 -3.18
C THR A 57 10.08 0.21 -2.34
N THR A 58 9.66 1.34 -1.77
CA THR A 58 10.47 2.12 -0.83
C THR A 58 10.65 1.37 0.49
N LEU A 59 11.88 1.32 0.99
CA LEU A 59 12.16 0.88 2.36
C LEU A 59 11.47 1.80 3.39
N PRO A 60 11.29 1.36 4.65
CA PRO A 60 10.54 2.14 5.65
C PRO A 60 11.12 3.53 5.90
N GLU A 61 12.44 3.65 5.98
CA GLU A 61 13.14 4.91 6.21
C GLU A 61 12.96 5.86 5.02
N GLU A 62 12.98 5.33 3.81
CA GLU A 62 12.75 6.12 2.59
C GLU A 62 11.28 6.54 2.45
N THR A 63 10.35 5.69 2.88
CA THR A 63 8.92 5.99 2.98
C THR A 63 8.70 7.17 3.92
N ILE A 64 9.31 7.15 5.12
CA ILE A 64 9.27 8.26 6.09
C ILE A 64 9.83 9.53 5.43
N ARG A 65 11.05 9.46 4.91
CA ARG A 65 11.74 10.62 4.32
C ARG A 65 10.90 11.30 3.22
N ARG A 66 10.31 10.52 2.32
CA ARG A 66 9.51 11.05 1.21
C ARG A 66 8.17 11.60 1.67
N ALA A 67 7.48 10.90 2.56
CA ALA A 67 6.20 11.34 3.10
C ALA A 67 6.36 12.68 3.85
N GLU A 68 7.39 12.79 4.68
CA GLU A 68 7.69 14.02 5.43
C GLU A 68 8.13 15.16 4.51
N ALA A 69 8.96 14.88 3.50
CA ALA A 69 9.34 15.86 2.47
C ALA A 69 8.11 16.38 1.67
N ALA A 70 7.07 15.57 1.54
CA ALA A 70 5.79 15.95 0.95
C ALA A 70 4.83 16.65 1.94
N GLY A 71 5.24 16.84 3.19
CA GLY A 71 4.47 17.54 4.22
C GLY A 71 3.51 16.65 5.02
N PHE A 72 3.61 15.33 4.91
CA PHE A 72 2.81 14.39 5.70
C PHE A 72 3.47 14.07 7.04
N LYS A 73 2.65 13.69 8.03
CA LYS A 73 3.15 13.14 9.29
C LYS A 73 3.28 11.63 9.18
N THR A 74 4.28 11.05 9.82
CA THR A 74 4.49 9.60 9.83
C THR A 74 4.56 9.04 11.24
N ALA A 75 4.26 7.75 11.39
CA ALA A 75 4.42 6.99 12.62
C ALA A 75 4.94 5.58 12.30
N PRO A 76 6.00 5.09 12.98
CA PRO A 76 6.61 3.79 12.73
C PRO A 76 5.83 2.64 13.40
N THR A 77 4.56 2.48 13.04
CA THR A 77 3.61 1.56 13.68
C THR A 77 3.97 0.08 13.56
N GLY A 78 4.72 -0.31 12.51
CA GLY A 78 5.13 -1.69 12.28
C GLY A 78 6.46 -1.78 11.52
N ILE A 79 7.41 -0.88 11.84
CA ILE A 79 8.63 -0.68 11.05
C ILE A 79 9.47 -1.97 10.89
N GLU A 80 9.51 -2.83 11.92
CA GLU A 80 10.21 -4.13 11.86
C GLU A 80 9.69 -5.06 10.76
N HIS A 81 8.41 -4.89 10.38
CA HIS A 81 7.77 -5.64 9.30
C HIS A 81 7.63 -4.80 8.03
N GLY A 82 8.15 -3.58 8.03
CA GLY A 82 8.17 -2.69 6.87
C GLY A 82 6.98 -1.75 6.75
N THR A 83 6.16 -1.62 7.79
CA THR A 83 4.93 -0.80 7.78
C THR A 83 5.13 0.53 8.50
N ILE A 84 4.81 1.62 7.79
CA ILE A 84 4.76 2.99 8.29
C ILE A 84 3.35 3.52 8.11
N THR A 85 2.75 4.08 9.16
CA THR A 85 1.50 4.83 9.02
C THR A 85 1.81 6.26 8.59
N VAL A 86 1.17 6.73 7.52
CA VAL A 86 1.26 8.11 7.01
C VAL A 86 -0.09 8.79 7.17
N ILE A 87 -0.09 10.00 7.75
CA ILE A 87 -1.30 10.81 7.88
C ILE A 87 -1.38 11.78 6.71
N ALA A 88 -2.31 11.54 5.78
CA ALA A 88 -2.56 12.38 4.61
C ALA A 88 -4.03 12.81 4.57
N GLY A 89 -4.30 14.10 4.42
CA GLY A 89 -5.68 14.62 4.40
C GLY A 89 -6.48 14.35 5.69
N GLY A 90 -5.78 14.19 6.83
CA GLY A 90 -6.39 13.84 8.12
C GLY A 90 -6.76 12.36 8.28
N LYS A 91 -6.41 11.50 7.32
CA LYS A 91 -6.67 10.06 7.34
C LYS A 91 -5.35 9.28 7.46
N PRO A 92 -5.34 8.17 8.22
CA PRO A 92 -4.19 7.27 8.23
C PRO A 92 -4.17 6.38 6.99
N TYR A 93 -2.98 6.14 6.45
CA TYR A 93 -2.68 5.16 5.41
C TYR A 93 -1.53 4.28 5.86
N GLU A 94 -1.68 2.96 5.79
CA GLU A 94 -0.59 2.05 6.08
C GLU A 94 0.24 1.81 4.82
N VAL A 95 1.49 2.26 4.83
CA VAL A 95 2.44 2.05 3.73
C VAL A 95 3.38 0.92 4.14
N THR A 96 3.32 -0.20 3.43
CA THR A 96 4.12 -1.38 3.70
C THR A 96 5.09 -1.65 2.55
N THR A 97 6.37 -1.80 2.89
CA THR A 97 7.41 -2.21 1.95
C THR A 97 7.10 -3.61 1.42
N LEU A 98 7.25 -3.84 0.11
CA LEU A 98 7.13 -5.19 -0.47
C LEU A 98 8.07 -6.15 0.26
N ARG A 99 7.56 -7.31 0.62
CA ARG A 99 8.33 -8.27 1.42
C ARG A 99 7.99 -9.71 1.09
N ALA A 100 8.94 -10.60 1.37
CA ALA A 100 8.76 -12.04 1.39
C ALA A 100 9.07 -12.57 2.79
N ASP A 101 8.40 -13.64 3.19
CA ASP A 101 8.66 -14.31 4.46
C ASP A 101 9.85 -15.27 4.28
N VAL A 102 10.86 -15.20 5.16
CA VAL A 102 12.11 -16.00 5.07
C VAL A 102 12.04 -17.23 5.95
N GLU A 103 11.61 -17.06 7.20
CA GLU A 103 11.45 -18.13 8.19
C GLU A 103 10.26 -17.78 9.09
N THR A 104 9.45 -18.78 9.40
CA THR A 104 8.31 -18.69 10.29
C THR A 104 8.50 -19.67 11.45
N ASP A 105 9.00 -19.19 12.60
CA ASP A 105 9.01 -19.98 13.84
C ASP A 105 7.72 -19.72 14.66
N GLY A 106 6.59 -20.18 14.14
CA GLY A 106 5.28 -19.90 14.76
C GLY A 106 4.76 -18.51 14.42
N ARG A 107 4.69 -17.57 15.37
CA ARG A 107 4.04 -16.25 15.19
C ARG A 107 4.97 -15.11 14.76
N ARG A 108 6.28 -15.36 14.62
CA ARG A 108 7.25 -14.35 14.18
C ARG A 108 7.74 -14.72 12.78
N ALA A 109 7.35 -13.93 11.79
CA ALA A 109 7.88 -14.03 10.45
C ALA A 109 9.08 -13.09 10.34
N LYS A 110 10.25 -13.63 10.02
CA LYS A 110 11.36 -12.78 9.57
C LYS A 110 11.10 -12.41 8.12
N VAL A 111 10.99 -11.13 7.83
CA VAL A 111 10.70 -10.63 6.49
C VAL A 111 11.99 -10.18 5.80
N THR A 112 12.06 -10.35 4.48
CA THR A 112 13.04 -9.68 3.63
C THR A 112 12.32 -8.69 2.74
N PHE A 113 12.76 -7.44 2.77
CA PHE A 113 12.25 -6.41 1.88
C PHE A 113 12.78 -6.62 0.46
N GLY A 114 11.93 -6.32 -0.52
CA GLY A 114 12.24 -6.52 -1.92
C GLY A 114 11.47 -5.56 -2.82
N ARG A 115 11.48 -5.86 -4.11
CA ARG A 115 10.80 -5.08 -5.15
C ARG A 115 9.89 -5.93 -6.03
N ASP A 116 9.73 -7.22 -5.69
CA ASP A 116 8.96 -8.17 -6.48
C ASP A 116 7.51 -8.26 -5.98
N TRP A 117 6.60 -7.74 -6.81
CA TRP A 117 5.16 -7.76 -6.56
C TRP A 117 4.58 -9.18 -6.49
N LYS A 118 5.16 -10.12 -7.23
CA LYS A 118 4.72 -11.52 -7.22
C LYS A 118 5.09 -12.17 -5.88
N LEU A 119 6.31 -11.95 -5.38
CA LEU A 119 6.70 -12.46 -4.06
C LEU A 119 5.85 -11.84 -2.93
N ASP A 120 5.53 -10.54 -3.01
CA ASP A 120 4.61 -9.92 -2.04
C ASP A 120 3.18 -10.51 -2.13
N ALA A 121 2.74 -10.85 -3.34
CA ALA A 121 1.43 -11.50 -3.55
C ALA A 121 1.39 -12.92 -3.01
N GLU A 122 2.45 -13.71 -3.19
CA GLU A 122 2.54 -15.12 -2.79
C GLU A 122 2.50 -15.33 -1.27
N ARG A 123 2.95 -14.35 -0.48
CA ARG A 123 2.88 -14.41 1.00
C ARG A 123 1.51 -14.00 1.58
N ARG A 124 0.56 -13.58 0.75
CA ARG A 124 -0.77 -13.17 1.24
C ARG A 124 -1.66 -14.39 1.47
N ASP A 125 -2.52 -14.28 2.47
CA ASP A 125 -3.38 -15.36 2.96
C ASP A 125 -4.37 -15.88 1.91
N PHE A 126 -5.04 -14.98 1.19
CA PHE A 126 -6.02 -15.29 0.18
C PHE A 126 -5.73 -14.56 -1.12
N THR A 127 -5.96 -15.24 -2.26
CA THR A 127 -5.76 -14.67 -3.60
C THR A 127 -6.55 -13.39 -3.83
N ILE A 128 -7.77 -13.30 -3.26
CA ILE A 128 -8.63 -12.11 -3.32
C ILE A 128 -8.04 -10.89 -2.58
N ASN A 129 -7.04 -11.08 -1.73
CA ASN A 129 -6.31 -10.02 -1.04
C ASN A 129 -4.94 -9.72 -1.68
N ALA A 130 -4.56 -10.45 -2.73
CA ALA A 130 -3.34 -10.27 -3.50
C ALA A 130 -3.57 -9.41 -4.76
N LEU A 131 -4.32 -8.32 -4.58
CA LEU A 131 -4.72 -7.39 -5.63
C LEU A 131 -4.05 -6.03 -5.41
N TYR A 132 -3.77 -5.32 -6.51
CA TYR A 132 -3.09 -4.03 -6.51
C TYR A 132 -3.74 -3.06 -7.50
N ALA A 133 -3.83 -1.78 -7.15
CA ALA A 133 -4.39 -0.70 -7.98
C ALA A 133 -3.52 0.56 -7.96
#